data_AF-A0A397V5U4-F1
#
_entry.id   AF-A0A397V5U4-F1
#
_cell.length_a   1.000
_cell.length_b   1.000
_cell.length_c   1.000
_cell.angle_alpha   90.00
_cell.angle_beta   90.00
_cell.angle_gamma   90.00
#
_symmetry.space_group_name_H-M   'P 1'
#
loop_
_entity.id
_entity.type
_entity.pdbx_description
1 polymer ?
#
loop_
_entity_poly.entity_id
_entity_poly.type
_entity_poly.pdbx_seq_one_letter_code
_entity_poly.pdbx_strand_id
1 'polypeptide(L)' 'MRPWSFTETAYYSKFSEKYDHDWKVVSKLLGRTQKECYNKYLELNPGFRRPTRYARRRM' A
#
# COMPACT_ATOMS: atom_id res chain seq x y z
N MET A 1 -3.15 14.88 3.06
CA MET A 1 -2.51 13.62 3.51
C MET A 1 -1.27 13.98 4.29
N ARG A 2 -1.02 13.32 5.42
CA ARG A 2 0.23 13.50 6.17
C ARG A 2 1.39 12.92 5.34
N PRO A 3 2.49 13.65 5.11
CA PRO A 3 3.64 13.12 4.36
C PRO A 3 4.25 11.91 5.07
N TRP A 4 4.80 10.96 4.31
CA TRP A 4 5.54 9.83 4.87
C TRP A 4 6.92 10.28 5.30
N SER A 5 7.30 10.04 6.55
CA SER A 5 8.69 10.29 6.97
C SER A 5 9.60 9.17 6.48
N PHE A 6 10.91 9.43 6.44
CA PHE A 6 11.90 8.42 6.07
C PHE A 6 11.83 7.20 7.01
N THR A 7 11.75 7.44 8.32
CA THR A 7 11.62 6.38 9.33
C THR A 7 10.33 5.59 9.18
N GLU A 8 9.21 6.26 8.93
CA GLU A 8 7.91 5.63 8.74
C GLU A 8 7.86 4.79 7.45
N THR A 9 8.54 5.23 6.39
CA THR A 9 8.68 4.48 5.13
C THR A 9 9.54 3.22 5.33
N ALA A 10 10.61 3.29 6.14
CA ALA A 10 11.41 2.14 6.49
C ALA A 10 10.59 1.12 7.31
N TYR A 11 9.81 1.57 8.29
CA TYR A 11 8.89 0.72 9.04
C TYR A 11 7.81 0.12 8.16
N TYR A 12 7.25 0.91 7.24
CA TYR A 12 6.26 0.44 6.28
C TYR A 12 6.80 -0.74 5.48
N SER A 13 7.99 -0.62 4.89
CA SER A 13 8.60 -1.67 4.07
C SER A 13 8.84 -2.95 4.88
N LYS A 14 9.33 -2.80 6.12
CA LYS A 14 9.53 -3.92 7.04
C LYS A 14 8.22 -4.62 7.43
N PHE A 15 7.15 -3.86 7.67
CA PHE A 15 5.85 -4.43 8.03
C PHE A 15 5.11 -5.01 6.83
N SER A 16 5.20 -4.39 5.65
CA SER A 16 4.56 -4.89 4.44
C SER A 16 5.10 -6.26 4.04
N GLU A 17 6.42 -6.46 4.13
CA GLU A 17 7.04 -7.77 3.88
C GLU A 17 6.68 -8.79 4.96
N LYS A 18 6.73 -8.39 6.24
CA LYS A 18 6.46 -9.30 7.36
C LYS A 18 5.02 -9.82 7.40
N TYR A 19 4.05 -9.00 7.01
CA TYR A 19 2.62 -9.30 7.10
C TYR A 19 1.97 -9.57 5.75
N ASP A 20 2.77 -9.87 4.71
CA ASP A 20 2.30 -10.12 3.34
C ASP A 20 1.25 -9.11 2.86
N HIS A 21 1.55 -7.83 3.06
CA HIS A 21 0.70 -6.73 2.63
C HIS A 21 -0.71 -6.69 3.30
N ASP A 22 -0.86 -7.27 4.50
CA ASP A 22 -2.08 -7.09 5.30
C ASP A 22 -2.20 -5.64 5.81
N TRP A 23 -2.88 -4.83 5.01
CA TRP A 23 -3.09 -3.41 5.29
C TRP A 23 -3.84 -3.16 6.60
N LYS A 24 -4.64 -4.11 7.08
CA LYS A 24 -5.37 -3.95 8.34
C LYS A 24 -4.44 -4.00 9.55
N VAL A 25 -3.39 -4.82 9.48
CA VAL A 25 -2.36 -4.91 10.52
C VAL A 25 -1.35 -3.78 10.36
N VAL A 26 -0.84 -3.57 9.15
CA VAL A 26 0.18 -2.55 8.86
C VAL A 26 -0.33 -1.15 9.22
N SER A 27 -1.61 -0.84 8.93
CA SER A 27 -2.18 0.47 9.25
C SER A 27 -2.26 0.72 10.76
N LYS A 28 -2.58 -0.31 11.55
CA LYS A 28 -2.59 -0.22 13.03
C LYS A 28 -1.20 0.03 13.59
N LEU A 29 -0.18 -0.66 13.07
CA LEU A 29 1.21 -0.52 13.52
C LEU A 29 1.79 0.87 13.22
N LEU A 30 1.39 1.46 12.09
CA LEU A 30 1.87 2.78 11.65
C LEU A 30 0.98 3.94 12.12
N GLY A 31 -0.13 3.66 12.82
CA GLY A 31 -1.10 4.69 13.19
C GLY A 31 -1.72 5.42 11.98
N ARG A 32 -1.83 4.72 10.85
CA ARG A 32 -2.32 5.22 9.56
C ARG A 32 -3.61 4.51 9.17
N THR A 33 -4.26 5.00 8.12
CA THR A 33 -5.42 4.30 7.54
C THR A 33 -4.97 3.23 6.54
N GLN A 34 -5.79 2.18 6.38
CA GLN A 34 -5.52 1.13 5.37
C GLN A 34 -5.40 1.72 3.96
N LYS A 35 -6.18 2.76 3.66
CA LYS A 35 -6.14 3.47 2.38
C LYS A 35 -4.79 4.16 2.15
N GLU A 36 -4.19 4.76 3.17
CA GLU A 36 -2.86 5.35 3.06
C GLU A 36 -1.78 4.30 2.84
N CYS A 37 -1.83 3.19 3.57
CA CYS A 37 -0.90 2.05 3.37
C CYS A 37 -1.02 1.47 1.96
N TYR A 38 -2.24 1.33 1.44
CA TYR A 38 -2.49 0.87 0.08
C TYR A 38 -1.99 1.86 -0.98
N ASN A 39 -2.23 3.15 -0.80
CA ASN A 39 -1.72 4.16 -1.73
C ASN A 39 -0.19 4.20 -1.74
N LYS A 40 0.44 4.07 -0.57
CA LYS A 40 1.89 3.98 -0.46
C LYS A 40 2.44 2.75 -1.20
N TYR A 41 1.73 1.63 -1.14
CA TYR A 41 2.08 0.43 -1.90
C TYR A 41 2.09 0.72 -3.41
N LEU A 42 1.06 1.42 -3.92
CA LEU A 42 0.96 1.80 -5.32
C LEU A 42 2.06 2.77 -5.76
N GLU A 43 2.44 3.72 -4.90
CA GLU A 43 3.57 4.63 -5.16
C GLU A 43 4.90 3.86 -5.29
N LEU A 44 5.11 2.86 -4.44
CA LEU A 44 6.33 2.03 -4.45
C LEU A 44 6.32 0.97 -5.55
N ASN A 45 5.12 0.55 -5.99
CA ASN A 45 4.93 -0.48 -7.00
C ASN A 45 4.15 0.08 -8.20
N PRO A 46 4.77 0.95 -9.03
CA PRO A 46 4.10 1.58 -10.17
C PRO A 46 3.62 0.56 -11.23
N GLY A 47 4.15 -0.67 -11.22
CA GLY A 47 3.71 -1.77 -12.07
C GLY A 47 2.49 -2.55 -11.54
N PHE A 48 2.07 -2.31 -10.30
CA PHE A 48 0.92 -2.99 -9.72
C PHE A 48 -0.37 -2.47 -10.35
N ARG A 49 -0.83 -3.15 -11.40
CA ARG A 49 -2.14 -2.89 -11.98
C ARG A 49 -3.19 -3.52 -11.09
N ARG A 50 -4.10 -2.67 -10.58
CA ARG A 50 -5.36 -3.15 -9.99
C ARG A 50 -5.97 -4.16 -10.97
N PRO A 51 -6.39 -5.35 -10.51
CA PRO A 51 -7.22 -6.23 -11.32
C PRO A 51 -8.49 -5.46 -11.64
N THR A 52 -8.53 -4.84 -12.82
CA THR A 52 -9.71 -4.14 -13.29
C THR A 52 -10.73 -5.23 -13.57
N ARG A 53 -11.78 -5.31 -12.75
CA ARG A 53 -12.98 -6.13 -13.06
C ARG A 53 -13.65 -5.74 -14.40
N TYR A 54 -13.12 -4.73 -15.11
CA TYR A 54 -13.65 -4.19 -16.36
C TYR A 54 -12.61 -4.03 -17.48
N ALA A 55 -11.52 -4.81 -17.51
CA ALA A 55 -10.71 -4.93 -18.74
C ALA A 55 -11.37 -5.89 -19.77
N ARG A 56 -12.69 -5.79 -19.98
CA ARG A 56 -13.37 -6.46 -21.10
C ARG A 56 -14.07 -5.43 -21.97
N ARG A 57 -13.74 -5.54 -23.27
CA ARG A 57 -14.32 -4.91 -24.47
C ARG A 57 -13.64 -3.61 -24.93
N ARG A 58 -12.51 -3.78 -25.61
CA ARG A 58 -12.39 -3.24 -26.97
C ARG A 58 -12.44 -4.45 -27.93
N MET A 59 -13.60 -4.63 -28.58
CA MET A 59 -13.66 -5.18 -29.93
C MET A 59 -13.49 -3.99 -30.88
#